data_AF-A0A7W1ALB1-F1
#
_entry.id   AF-A0A7W1ALB1-F1
#
_cell.length_a   1.000
_cell.length_b   1.000
_cell.length_c   1.000
_cell.angle_alpha   90.00
_cell.angle_beta   90.00
_cell.angle_gamma   90.00
#
_symmetry.space_group_name_H-M   'P 1'
#
loop_
_entity.id
_entity.type
_entity.pdbx_description
1 polymer ?
#
loop_
_entity_poly.entity_id
_entity_poly.type
_entity_poly.pdbx_seq_one_letter_code
_entity_poly.pdbx_strand_id
1 'polypeptide(L)' 'MEREGLAPVAPQPTLIVTDEPPCPACGTAAPLVEGACSDCGLQLE' A
#
# COMPACT_ATOMS: atom_id res chain seq x y z
N MET A 1 -27.68 -7.00 -30.54
CA MET A 1 -26.52 -6.08 -30.39
C MET A 1 -27.12 -4.82 -29.80
N GLU A 2 -26.81 -4.40 -28.59
CA GLU A 2 -25.49 -4.00 -28.08
C GLU A 2 -25.25 -4.47 -26.64
N ARG A 3 -23.99 -4.50 -26.27
CA ARG A 3 -23.38 -5.19 -25.12
C ARG A 3 -22.61 -4.13 -24.36
N GLU A 4 -23.24 -3.54 -23.37
CA GLU A 4 -22.59 -2.53 -22.54
C GLU A 4 -22.46 -3.11 -21.14
N GLY A 5 -21.37 -3.88 -21.00
CA GLY A 5 -20.92 -4.39 -19.72
C GLY A 5 -20.50 -3.21 -18.86
N LEU A 6 -21.30 -2.94 -17.82
CA LEU A 6 -20.96 -2.05 -16.73
C LEU A 6 -19.64 -2.57 -16.11
N ALA A 7 -18.52 -1.91 -16.42
CA ALA A 7 -17.26 -2.24 -15.77
C ALA A 7 -17.44 -1.98 -14.26
N PRO A 8 -17.07 -2.93 -13.38
CA PRO A 8 -17.01 -2.62 -11.96
C PRO A 8 -15.93 -1.55 -11.79
N VAL A 9 -16.32 -0.37 -11.32
CA VAL A 9 -15.39 0.53 -10.66
C VAL A 9 -14.85 -0.27 -9.47
N ALA A 10 -13.66 -0.85 -9.65
CA ALA A 10 -12.89 -1.33 -8.53
C ALA A 10 -12.64 -0.11 -7.64
N PRO A 11 -12.76 -0.21 -6.30
CA PRO A 11 -12.33 0.86 -5.43
C PRO A 11 -10.85 1.08 -5.74
N GLN A 12 -10.55 2.18 -6.42
CA GLN A 12 -9.18 2.66 -6.58
C GLN A 12 -8.67 2.78 -5.14
N PRO A 13 -7.63 2.04 -4.72
CA PRO A 13 -7.02 2.31 -3.45
C PRO A 13 -6.69 3.80 -3.51
N THR A 14 -7.32 4.58 -2.65
CA THR A 14 -6.92 5.96 -2.46
C THR A 14 -5.46 5.83 -2.09
N LEU A 15 -4.58 6.13 -3.04
CA LEU A 15 -3.17 6.28 -2.80
C LEU A 15 -3.15 7.44 -1.82
N ILE A 16 -3.20 7.13 -0.53
CA ILE A 16 -2.86 8.08 0.49
C ILE A 16 -1.42 8.40 0.11
N VAL A 17 -1.21 9.55 -0.52
CA VAL A 17 0.12 10.08 -0.78
C VAL A 17 0.64 10.54 0.58
N THR A 18 0.77 9.60 1.51
CA THR A 18 1.84 9.64 2.47
C THR A 18 3.09 9.45 1.63
N ASP A 19 3.94 10.48 1.59
CA ASP A 19 5.21 10.51 0.86
C ASP A 19 6.12 9.30 1.20
N GLU A 20 5.81 8.60 2.28
CA GLU A 20 6.49 7.39 2.72
C GLU A 20 5.83 6.12 2.13
N PRO A 21 6.57 5.32 1.33
CA PRO A 21 6.07 4.06 0.80
C PRO A 21 5.87 3.03 1.93
N PRO A 22 4.93 2.08 1.78
CA PRO A 22 4.74 1.00 2.76
C PRO A 22 5.99 0.11 2.84
N CYS A 23 6.16 -0.59 3.97
CA CYS A 23 7.26 -1.52 4.16
C CYS A 23 7.32 -2.54 3.00
N PRO A 24 8.47 -2.71 2.32
CA PRO A 24 8.57 -3.60 1.16
C PRO A 24 8.45 -5.10 1.50
N ALA A 25 8.59 -5.48 2.77
CA ALA A 25 8.44 -6.88 3.20
C ALA A 25 7.00 -7.27 3.56
N CYS A 26 6.31 -6.45 4.35
CA CYS A 26 4.98 -6.78 4.86
C CYS A 26 3.85 -5.92 4.27
N GLY A 27 4.17 -4.86 3.53
CA GLY A 27 3.18 -3.92 2.99
C GLY A 27 2.57 -2.99 4.04
N THR A 28 3.03 -3.04 5.30
CA THR A 28 2.53 -2.19 6.36
C THR A 28 3.01 -0.75 6.17
N ALA A 29 2.08 0.20 6.11
CA ALA A 29 2.34 1.63 6.15
C ALA A 29 2.53 2.08 7.62
N ALA A 30 3.65 1.67 8.22
CA ALA A 30 4.03 2.01 9.59
C ALA A 30 5.38 2.74 9.60
N PRO A 31 5.58 3.70 10.53
CA PRO A 31 6.85 4.41 10.66
C PRO A 31 7.99 3.45 11.03
N LEU A 32 9.20 3.84 10.65
CA LEU A 32 10.41 3.10 11.01
C LEU A 32 10.85 3.45 12.44
N VAL A 33 11.17 2.44 13.23
CA VAL A 33 11.75 2.58 14.57
C VAL A 33 13.18 2.07 14.49
N GLU A 34 14.14 2.96 14.73
CA GLU A 34 15.58 2.67 14.64
C GLU A 34 16.02 2.12 13.26
N GLY A 35 15.29 2.46 12.19
CA GLY A 35 15.53 1.95 10.83
C GLY A 35 14.79 0.66 10.49
N ALA A 36 14.11 0.03 11.46
CA ALA A 36 13.35 -1.19 11.27
C ALA A 36 11.85 -0.92 11.13
N CYS A 37 11.16 -1.74 10.36
CA CYS A 37 9.71 -1.70 10.32
C CYS A 37 9.13 -2.05 11.70
N SER A 38 8.29 -1.18 12.25
CA SER A 38 7.66 -1.37 13.56
C SER A 38 6.78 -2.62 13.65
N ASP A 39 6.30 -3.13 12.52
CA ASP A 39 5.32 -4.21 12.44
C ASP A 39 5.98 -5.59 12.21
N CYS A 40 6.87 -5.69 11.22
CA CYS A 40 7.55 -6.95 10.88
C CYS A 40 8.99 -7.06 11.39
N GLY A 41 9.58 -5.97 11.90
CA GLY A 41 10.96 -5.95 12.39
C GLY A 41 12.03 -6.05 11.31
N LEU A 42 11.68 -5.95 10.02
CA LEU A 42 12.68 -5.94 8.94
C LEU A 42 13.55 -4.67 9.05
N GLN A 43 14.87 -4.85 9.04
CA GLN A 43 15.82 -3.74 8.92
C GLN A 43 15.79 -3.17 7.50
N LEU A 44 15.51 -1.88 7.36
CA LEU A 44 15.59 -1.14 6.10
C LEU A 44 16.84 -0.24 6.20
N GLU A 45 17.98 -0.80 5.80
CA GLU A 45 19.32 -0.21 5.89
C GLU A 45 19.54 1.04 5.02
#